data_AF-A0A435UMQ0-F1
#
_entry.id   AF-A0A435UMQ0-F1
#
_cell.length_a   1.000
_cell.length_b   1.000
_cell.length_c   1.000
_cell.angle_alpha   90.00
_cell.angle_beta   90.00
_cell.angle_gamma   90.00
#
_symmetry.space_group_name_H-M   'P 1'
#
loop_
_entity.id
_entity.type
_entity.pdbx_description
1 polymer ?
#
loop_
_entity_poly.entity_id
_entity_poly.type
_entity_poly.pdbx_seq_one_letter_code
_entity_poly.pdbx_strand_id
1 'polypeptide(L)'
;MTRFSHLAPVAIGLSLCLAVHPVMAGTLQDLYSSQTIVNGKYEKNRQSGFKRCLDAVLVRVSGDQRLPAKPEMTALRDKAGTFVASFHYRDRMEGIPNHDDQGTYDRPHNLYCQYKPADIDPVLASLGSRPWLTGRPRL
;
A
#
# COMPACT_ATOMS: atom_id res chain seq x y z
N MET A 1 -29.32 35.18 60.89
CA MET A 1 -29.53 35.49 59.45
C MET A 1 -28.60 34.62 58.64
N THR A 2 -29.20 33.80 57.79
CA THR A 2 -28.61 32.86 56.84
C THR A 2 -27.66 33.54 55.86
N ARG A 3 -26.55 32.88 55.50
CA ARG A 3 -26.11 32.72 54.09
C ARG A 3 -24.97 31.71 53.98
N PHE A 4 -25.28 30.64 53.25
CA PHE A 4 -24.36 29.65 52.72
C PHE A 4 -23.36 30.31 51.75
N SER A 5 -22.13 29.81 51.71
CA SER A 5 -21.22 30.05 50.58
C SER A 5 -20.40 28.78 50.34
N HIS A 6 -20.84 28.05 49.32
CA HIS A 6 -20.15 26.91 48.75
C HIS A 6 -18.95 27.42 47.95
N LEU A 7 -17.74 26.88 48.19
CA LEU A 7 -16.66 26.91 47.22
C LEU A 7 -16.02 25.52 47.15
N ALA A 8 -16.17 24.93 45.96
CA ALA A 8 -15.88 23.55 45.62
C ALA A 8 -14.36 23.29 45.41
N PRO A 9 -13.87 22.08 45.65
CA PRO A 9 -12.59 21.66 45.11
C PRO A 9 -12.76 21.28 43.63
N VAL A 10 -12.10 22.03 42.74
CA VAL A 10 -11.96 21.68 41.32
C VAL A 10 -10.94 20.56 41.20
N ALA A 11 -11.42 19.32 41.13
CA ALA A 11 -10.60 18.18 40.71
C ALA A 11 -10.49 18.21 39.18
N ILE A 12 -9.37 18.73 38.66
CA ILE A 12 -9.03 18.62 37.24
C ILE A 12 -8.59 17.17 36.99
N GLY A 13 -9.54 16.32 36.60
CA GLY A 13 -9.27 14.98 36.12
C GLY A 13 -8.56 15.06 34.77
N LEU A 14 -7.28 14.69 34.73
CA LEU A 14 -6.53 14.46 33.49
C LEU A 14 -7.00 13.12 32.89
N SER A 15 -8.15 13.14 32.22
CA SER A 15 -8.61 12.03 31.37
C SER A 15 -7.78 12.02 30.09
N LEU A 16 -6.58 11.43 30.15
CA LEU A 16 -5.80 11.08 28.98
C LEU A 16 -6.50 9.89 28.30
N CYS A 17 -7.47 10.19 27.43
CA CYS A 17 -8.13 9.18 26.60
C CYS A 17 -7.07 8.51 25.72
N LEU A 18 -6.62 7.32 26.13
CA LEU A 18 -5.98 6.34 25.26
C LEU A 18 -6.99 6.02 24.14
N ALA A 19 -6.89 6.74 23.03
CA ALA A 19 -7.54 6.35 21.80
C ALA A 19 -6.88 5.04 21.33
N VAL A 20 -7.43 3.92 21.83
CA VAL A 20 -7.11 2.58 21.34
C VAL A 20 -7.69 2.52 19.94
N HIS A 21 -6.88 2.90 18.95
CA HIS A 21 -7.23 2.70 17.57
C HIS A 21 -7.28 1.19 17.34
N PRO A 22 -8.39 0.64 16.85
CA PRO A 22 -8.43 -0.78 16.55
C PRO A 22 -7.40 -1.06 15.47
N VAL A 23 -6.35 -1.81 15.81
CA VAL A 23 -5.49 -2.44 14.82
C VAL A 23 -6.35 -3.50 14.13
N MET A 24 -6.77 -3.19 12.91
CA MET A 24 -7.38 -4.19 12.04
C MET A 24 -6.27 -5.12 11.56
N ALA A 25 -6.42 -6.41 11.84
CA ALA A 25 -5.57 -7.42 11.22
C ALA A 25 -5.81 -7.38 9.70
N GLY A 26 -4.73 -7.30 8.92
CA GLY A 26 -4.82 -7.40 7.47
C GLY A 26 -5.43 -8.75 7.07
N THR A 27 -6.27 -8.74 6.04
CA THR A 27 -6.84 -9.94 5.44
C THR A 27 -5.81 -10.60 4.50
N LEU A 28 -6.01 -11.88 4.15
CA LEU A 28 -5.19 -12.52 3.10
C LEU A 28 -5.29 -11.76 1.76
N GLN A 29 -6.42 -11.09 1.52
CA GLN A 29 -6.61 -10.30 0.30
C GLN A 29 -5.63 -9.11 0.22
N ASP A 30 -5.25 -8.55 1.37
CA ASP A 30 -4.30 -7.43 1.44
C ASP A 30 -2.89 -7.83 0.97
N LEU A 31 -2.55 -9.12 1.03
CA LEU A 31 -1.30 -9.66 0.48
C LEU A 31 -1.23 -9.52 -1.05
N TYR A 32 -2.38 -9.61 -1.73
CA TYR A 32 -2.52 -9.47 -3.18
C TYR A 32 -2.66 -8.01 -3.61
N SER A 33 -1.97 -7.13 -2.91
CA SER A 33 -1.89 -5.72 -3.23
C SER A 33 -0.45 -5.20 -3.12
N SER A 34 -0.15 -4.18 -3.88
CA SER A 34 1.14 -3.49 -3.81
C SER A 34 0.98 -2.03 -4.20
N GLN A 35 2.02 -1.26 -3.91
CA GLN A 35 2.07 0.14 -4.31
C GLN A 35 3.48 0.52 -4.76
N THR A 36 3.55 1.55 -5.58
CA THR A 36 4.80 2.22 -5.96
C THR A 36 4.56 3.70 -6.13
N ILE A 37 5.63 4.49 -6.08
CA ILE A 37 5.60 5.89 -6.50
C ILE A 37 5.73 5.94 -8.03
N VAL A 38 4.96 6.82 -8.67
CA VAL A 38 5.11 7.22 -10.07
C VAL A 38 5.11 8.75 -10.15
N ASN A 39 5.77 9.32 -11.16
CA ASN A 39 5.64 10.74 -11.47
C ASN A 39 4.50 10.89 -12.47
N GLY A 40 3.45 11.64 -12.12
CA GLY A 40 2.28 11.82 -12.98
C GLY A 40 1.41 10.57 -13.19
N LYS A 41 0.33 10.74 -13.94
CA LYS A 41 -0.70 9.70 -14.21
C LYS A 41 -0.71 9.19 -15.65
N TYR A 42 0.27 9.61 -16.46
CA TYR A 42 0.39 9.18 -17.87
C TYR A 42 0.57 7.67 -17.99
N GLU A 43 0.09 7.11 -19.09
CA GLU A 43 0.12 5.67 -19.37
C GLU A 43 1.54 5.09 -19.27
N LYS A 44 2.54 5.78 -19.83
CA LYS A 44 3.95 5.34 -19.75
C LYS A 44 4.42 5.17 -18.30
N ASN A 45 4.08 6.12 -17.44
CA ASN A 45 4.48 6.11 -16.03
C ASN A 45 3.70 5.04 -15.26
N ARG A 46 2.41 4.85 -15.61
CA ARG A 46 1.58 3.77 -15.09
C ARG A 46 2.13 2.38 -15.44
N GLN A 47 2.47 2.13 -16.70
CA GLN A 47 3.01 0.85 -17.14
C GLN A 47 4.34 0.53 -16.45
N SER A 48 5.23 1.52 -16.30
CA SER A 48 6.44 1.38 -15.49
C SER A 48 6.10 1.06 -14.02
N GLY A 49 5.06 1.68 -13.46
CA GLY A 49 4.55 1.39 -12.12
C GLY A 49 4.00 -0.02 -11.97
N PHE A 50 3.28 -0.55 -12.96
CA PHE A 50 2.77 -1.92 -12.97
C PHE A 50 3.89 -2.95 -12.93
N LYS A 51 5.01 -2.72 -13.61
CA LYS A 51 6.19 -3.59 -13.53
C LYS A 51 6.70 -3.71 -12.10
N ARG A 52 6.87 -2.57 -11.41
CA ARG A 52 7.33 -2.55 -10.01
C ARG A 52 6.31 -3.13 -9.04
N CYS A 53 5.02 -2.90 -9.27
CA CYS A 53 3.96 -3.48 -8.46
C CYS A 53 3.90 -5.00 -8.61
N LEU A 54 4.09 -5.53 -9.82
CA LEU A 54 4.15 -6.97 -10.06
C LEU A 54 5.32 -7.62 -9.30
N ASP A 55 6.51 -7.03 -9.36
CA ASP A 55 7.66 -7.50 -8.57
C ASP A 55 7.34 -7.54 -7.07
N ALA A 56 6.77 -6.45 -6.56
CA ALA A 56 6.45 -6.32 -5.14
C ALA A 56 5.38 -7.30 -4.67
N VAL A 57 4.30 -7.52 -5.44
CA VAL A 57 3.21 -8.44 -5.04
C VAL A 57 3.67 -9.89 -5.07
N LEU A 58 4.49 -10.29 -6.05
CA LEU A 58 5.00 -11.66 -6.13
C LEU A 58 5.89 -12.00 -4.93
N VAL A 59 6.76 -11.07 -4.53
CA VAL A 59 7.58 -11.22 -3.32
C VAL A 59 6.72 -11.18 -2.06
N ARG A 60 5.74 -10.26 -1.97
CA ARG A 60 4.85 -10.15 -0.79
C ARG A 60 4.03 -11.42 -0.57
N VAL A 61 3.45 -11.99 -1.62
CA VAL A 61 2.58 -13.17 -1.55
C VAL A 61 3.38 -14.43 -1.28
N SER A 62 4.57 -14.59 -1.86
CA SER A 62 5.37 -15.83 -1.73
C SER A 62 6.44 -15.80 -0.64
N GLY A 63 6.94 -14.63 -0.27
CA GLY A 63 8.16 -14.46 0.51
C GLY A 63 9.46 -14.74 -0.25
N ASP A 64 9.42 -15.11 -1.54
CA ASP A 64 10.61 -15.44 -2.32
C ASP A 64 11.26 -14.20 -2.94
N GLN A 65 12.29 -13.68 -2.28
CA GLN A 65 13.04 -12.49 -2.72
C GLN A 65 13.83 -12.68 -4.02
N ARG A 66 13.99 -13.92 -4.50
CA ARG A 66 14.75 -14.21 -5.73
C ARG A 66 13.93 -13.99 -6.99
N LEU A 67 12.60 -13.93 -6.88
CA LEU A 67 11.70 -13.84 -8.04
C LEU A 67 12.04 -12.67 -8.97
N PRO A 68 12.28 -11.42 -8.51
CA PRO A 68 12.54 -10.31 -9.41
C PRO A 68 13.81 -10.49 -10.26
N ALA A 69 14.79 -11.28 -9.80
CA ALA A 69 16.02 -11.53 -10.54
C ALA A 69 15.90 -12.63 -11.61
N LYS A 70 14.78 -13.36 -11.66
CA LYS A 70 14.56 -14.44 -12.62
C LYS A 70 14.44 -13.90 -14.05
N PRO A 71 15.06 -14.52 -15.06
CA PRO A 71 14.99 -14.05 -16.44
C PRO A 71 13.56 -14.03 -16.99
N GLU A 72 12.71 -14.98 -16.58
CA GLU A 72 11.30 -15.10 -16.98
C GLU A 72 10.48 -13.86 -16.59
N MET A 73 10.91 -13.11 -15.57
CA MET A 73 10.23 -11.89 -15.15
C MET A 73 10.24 -10.80 -16.21
N THR A 74 11.19 -10.81 -17.16
CA THR A 74 11.24 -9.82 -18.25
C THR A 74 9.94 -9.85 -19.06
N ALA A 75 9.54 -11.02 -19.54
CA ALA A 75 8.32 -11.19 -20.32
C ALA A 75 7.05 -10.93 -19.48
N LEU A 76 7.06 -11.26 -18.19
CA LEU A 76 5.94 -10.98 -17.29
C LEU A 76 5.78 -9.48 -17.03
N ARG A 77 6.88 -8.75 -16.85
CA ARG A 77 6.88 -7.29 -16.68
C ARG A 77 6.34 -6.58 -17.91
N ASP A 78 6.67 -7.05 -19.11
CA ASP A 78 6.18 -6.41 -20.33
C ASP A 78 4.67 -6.46 -20.50
N LYS A 79 4.01 -7.45 -19.87
CA LYS A 79 2.56 -7.53 -19.76
C LYS A 79 2.02 -7.29 -18.36
N ALA A 80 2.77 -6.61 -17.47
CA ALA A 80 2.40 -6.47 -16.06
C ALA A 80 0.99 -5.89 -15.84
N GLY A 81 0.58 -4.94 -16.69
CA GLY A 81 -0.74 -4.33 -16.62
C GLY A 81 -1.90 -5.30 -16.81
N THR A 82 -1.71 -6.45 -17.49
CA THR A 82 -2.78 -7.43 -17.71
C THR A 82 -3.13 -8.21 -16.44
N PHE A 83 -2.24 -8.23 -15.44
CA PHE A 83 -2.50 -8.89 -14.16
C PHE A 83 -3.19 -7.97 -13.14
N VAL A 84 -3.21 -6.66 -13.39
CA VAL A 84 -3.76 -5.67 -12.46
C VAL A 84 -5.29 -5.70 -12.56
N ALA A 85 -5.95 -6.13 -11.49
CA ALA A 85 -7.41 -6.19 -11.43
C ALA A 85 -8.03 -4.80 -11.24
N SER A 86 -7.40 -3.96 -10.43
CA SER A 86 -7.78 -2.56 -10.25
C SER A 86 -6.58 -1.74 -9.80
N PHE A 87 -6.60 -0.43 -10.07
CA PHE A 87 -5.58 0.48 -9.60
C PHE A 87 -6.18 1.85 -9.27
N HIS A 88 -5.51 2.59 -8.38
CA HIS A 88 -5.85 3.98 -8.11
C HIS A 88 -4.60 4.79 -7.76
N TYR A 89 -4.73 6.10 -7.84
CA TYR A 89 -3.68 7.04 -7.49
C TYR A 89 -4.05 7.81 -6.24
N ARG A 90 -3.06 8.03 -5.36
CA ARG A 90 -3.12 9.04 -4.31
C ARG A 90 -2.03 10.07 -4.54
N ASP A 91 -2.41 11.34 -4.61
CA ASP A 91 -1.45 12.43 -4.66
C ASP A 91 -0.67 12.45 -3.34
N ARG A 92 0.66 12.42 -3.43
CA ARG A 92 1.50 12.43 -2.23
C ARG A 92 1.63 13.82 -1.63
N MET A 93 1.32 14.84 -2.42
CA MET A 93 1.40 16.25 -2.06
C MET A 93 0.00 16.87 -2.01
N GLU A 94 -1.02 16.05 -1.76
CA GLU A 94 -2.38 16.52 -1.48
C GLU A 94 -2.35 17.58 -0.36
N GLY A 95 -3.00 18.73 -0.61
CA GLY A 95 -2.98 19.87 0.32
C GLY A 95 -1.73 20.76 0.25
N ILE A 96 -0.68 20.37 -0.47
CA ILE A 96 0.49 21.23 -0.72
C ILE A 96 0.24 21.99 -2.02
N PRO A 97 0.30 23.33 -2.05
CA PRO A 97 0.19 24.10 -3.29
C PRO A 97 1.25 23.68 -4.30
N ASN A 98 0.90 23.69 -5.58
CA ASN A 98 1.89 23.50 -6.62
C ASN A 98 2.70 24.80 -6.77
N HIS A 99 4.01 24.73 -6.58
CA HIS A 99 4.94 25.86 -6.68
C HIS A 99 5.76 25.80 -7.98
N ASP A 100 5.29 25.09 -9.00
CA ASP A 100 5.99 24.99 -10.27
C ASP A 100 5.59 26.12 -11.23
N ASP A 101 6.37 27.21 -11.22
CA ASP A 101 6.08 28.39 -12.05
C ASP A 101 6.11 28.09 -13.57
N GLN A 102 6.61 26.92 -13.97
CA GLN A 102 6.71 26.48 -15.37
C GLN A 102 5.85 25.26 -15.72
N GLY A 103 5.05 24.70 -14.80
CA GLY A 103 4.16 23.56 -15.10
C GLY A 103 4.85 22.30 -15.64
N THR A 104 6.18 22.19 -15.50
CA THR A 104 7.00 21.23 -16.25
C THR A 104 7.16 19.89 -15.53
N TYR A 105 6.96 19.84 -14.21
CA TYR A 105 7.18 18.62 -13.43
C TYR A 105 5.86 17.99 -12.97
N ASP A 106 5.64 16.76 -13.39
CA ASP A 106 4.53 15.97 -12.87
C ASP A 106 4.68 15.71 -11.37
N ARG A 107 3.59 15.93 -10.62
CA ARG A 107 3.54 15.60 -9.19
C ARG A 107 3.73 14.09 -8.95
N PRO A 108 4.43 13.68 -7.88
CA PRO A 108 4.55 12.28 -7.50
C PRO A 108 3.22 11.75 -6.92
N HIS A 109 2.83 10.56 -7.36
CA HIS A 109 1.65 9.84 -6.91
C HIS A 109 2.04 8.47 -6.36
N ASN A 110 1.33 8.02 -5.34
CA ASN A 110 1.28 6.59 -5.02
C ASN A 110 0.32 5.93 -6.01
N LEU A 111 0.83 4.98 -6.80
CA LEU A 111 0.03 4.04 -7.58
C LEU A 111 -0.19 2.78 -6.74
N TYR A 112 -1.44 2.49 -6.43
CA TYR A 112 -1.86 1.26 -5.76
C TYR A 112 -2.39 0.28 -6.81
N CYS A 113 -1.94 -0.96 -6.75
CA CYS A 113 -2.38 -2.04 -7.63
C CYS A 113 -2.95 -3.19 -6.81
N GLN A 114 -4.15 -3.64 -7.17
CA GLN A 114 -4.80 -4.81 -6.60
C GLN A 114 -4.79 -5.95 -7.61
N TYR A 115 -4.66 -7.17 -7.09
CA TYR A 115 -4.57 -8.38 -7.88
C TYR A 115 -5.58 -9.42 -7.38
N LYS A 116 -5.98 -10.33 -8.26
CA LYS A 116 -6.76 -11.50 -7.87
C LYS A 116 -5.81 -12.67 -7.60
N PRO A 117 -6.04 -13.47 -6.55
CA PRO A 117 -5.29 -14.70 -6.32
C PRO A 117 -5.28 -15.62 -7.55
N ALA A 118 -6.43 -15.74 -8.23
CA ALA A 118 -6.57 -16.55 -9.44
C ALA A 118 -5.65 -16.14 -10.60
N ASP A 119 -5.16 -14.90 -10.64
CA ASP A 119 -4.26 -14.41 -11.68
C ASP A 119 -2.78 -14.46 -11.23
N ILE A 120 -2.50 -14.26 -9.94
CA ILE A 120 -1.13 -14.20 -9.38
C ILE A 120 -0.59 -15.57 -8.98
N ASP A 121 -1.42 -16.45 -8.43
CA ASP A 121 -0.97 -17.77 -7.99
C ASP A 121 -0.45 -18.64 -9.15
N PRO A 122 -1.08 -18.64 -10.35
CA PRO A 122 -0.52 -19.31 -11.52
C PRO A 122 0.81 -18.71 -11.98
N VAL A 123 0.99 -17.38 -11.87
CA VAL A 123 2.26 -16.72 -12.19
C VAL A 123 3.35 -17.20 -11.24
N LEU A 124 3.10 -17.23 -9.93
CA LEU A 124 4.03 -17.79 -8.94
C LEU A 124 4.37 -19.24 -9.26
N ALA A 125 3.36 -20.06 -9.58
CA ALA A 125 3.57 -21.47 -9.93
C ALA A 125 4.45 -21.63 -11.17
N SER A 126 4.23 -20.83 -12.23
CA SER A 126 5.07 -20.83 -13.43
C SER A 126 6.53 -20.44 -13.17
N LEU A 127 6.75 -19.66 -12.10
CA LEU A 127 8.08 -19.27 -11.63
C LEU A 127 8.64 -20.28 -10.62
N GLY A 128 7.99 -21.43 -10.39
CA GLY A 128 8.42 -22.44 -9.42
C GLY A 128 8.34 -21.96 -7.95
N SER A 129 7.47 -21.00 -7.67
CA SER A 129 7.17 -20.50 -6.32
C SER A 129 5.71 -20.75 -5.95
N ARG A 130 5.33 -20.43 -4.72
CA ARG A 130 3.97 -20.62 -4.22
C ARG A 130 3.58 -19.53 -3.23
N PRO A 131 2.29 -19.19 -3.11
CA PRO A 131 1.82 -18.31 -2.05
C PRO A 131 2.14 -18.85 -0.66
N TRP A 132 2.50 -17.94 0.25
CA TRP A 132 2.64 -18.21 1.67
C TRP A 132 1.39 -17.72 2.40
N LEU A 133 0.38 -18.58 2.51
CA LEU A 133 -0.89 -18.27 3.16
C LEU A 133 -1.02 -18.81 4.59
N THR A 134 -0.05 -19.61 5.04
CA THR A 134 0.01 -20.14 6.41
C THR A 134 0.68 -19.16 7.38
N GLY A 135 0.63 -19.43 8.68
CA GLY A 135 1.25 -18.59 9.70
C GLY A 135 2.72 -18.26 9.39
N ARG A 136 3.10 -16.99 9.62
CA ARG A 136 4.49 -16.53 9.46
C ARG A 136 5.42 -17.33 10.39
N PRO A 137 6.66 -17.66 9.98
CA PRO A 137 7.64 -18.27 10.87
C PRO A 137 7.88 -17.39 12.08
N ARG A 138 8.07 -18.02 13.24
CA ARG A 138 8.58 -17.33 14.42
C ARG A 138 10.10 -17.34 14.34
N LEU A 139 10.71 -16.16 14.49
CA LEU A 139 12.15 -15.99 14.63
C LEU A 139 12.55 -16.19 16.09
#